data_AF-A0A7C7JZL6-F1
#
_entry.id   AF-A0A7C7JZL6-F1
#
_cell.length_a   1.000
_cell.length_b   1.000
_cell.length_c   1.000
_cell.angle_alpha   90.00
_cell.angle_beta   90.00
_cell.angle_gamma   90.00
#
_symmetry.space_group_name_H-M   'P 1'
#
loop_
_entity.id
_entity.type
_entity.pdbx_description
1 polymer ?
#
loop_
_entity_poly.entity_id
_entity_poly.type
_entity_poly.pdbx_seq_one_letter_code
_entity_poly.pdbx_strand_id
1 'polypeptide(L)' 'MLDTAVDVVGNFDVTMDNFEENTQIEGHLKTMIDFFMIAKSSQVYFLKTEAMYNSSFSKYAAIVGETPFTYVDL' A
#
# COMPACT_ATOMS: atom_id res chain seq x y z
N MET A 1 -9.31 -35.21 -21.16
CA MET A 1 -8.29 -35.02 -20.12
C MET A 1 -8.37 -33.58 -19.69
N LEU A 2 -8.49 -33.30 -18.38
CA LEU A 2 -8.37 -31.97 -17.82
C LEU A 2 -6.98 -31.43 -18.16
N ASP A 3 -6.91 -30.25 -18.77
CA ASP A 3 -5.66 -29.50 -18.83
C ASP A 3 -5.62 -28.55 -17.63
N THR A 4 -4.59 -28.70 -16.82
CA THR A 4 -4.54 -28.16 -15.45
C THR A 4 -3.84 -26.81 -15.51
N ALA A 5 -4.44 -25.81 -14.88
CA ALA A 5 -3.92 -24.45 -14.81
C ALA A 5 -2.51 -24.37 -14.22
N VAL A 6 -1.69 -23.51 -14.81
CA VAL A 6 -0.71 -22.70 -14.06
C VAL A 6 -0.87 -21.28 -14.58
N ASP A 7 -1.78 -20.53 -13.98
CA ASP A 7 -1.76 -19.08 -14.12
C ASP A 7 -0.53 -18.61 -13.36
N VAL A 8 0.49 -18.20 -14.09
CA VAL A 8 1.69 -17.60 -13.50
C VAL A 8 1.20 -16.28 -12.93
N VAL A 9 0.84 -16.31 -11.64
CA VAL A 9 0.76 -15.11 -10.82
C VAL A 9 2.18 -14.58 -10.78
N GLY A 10 2.53 -13.79 -11.81
CA GLY A 10 3.78 -13.08 -11.88
C GLY A 10 3.93 -12.34 -10.56
N ASN A 11 5.10 -12.45 -9.95
CA ASN A 11 5.47 -11.71 -8.75
C ASN A 11 4.80 -10.34 -8.79
N PHE A 12 3.81 -10.13 -7.93
CA PHE A 12 3.16 -8.83 -7.80
C PHE A 12 4.13 -7.98 -6.98
N ASP A 13 5.22 -7.58 -7.63
CA ASP A 13 6.13 -6.60 -7.10
C ASP A 13 5.35 -5.28 -7.12
N VAL A 14 4.77 -4.92 -5.97
CA VAL A 14 3.89 -3.74 -5.81
C VAL A 14 4.66 -2.42 -6.00
N THR A 15 5.95 -2.53 -6.30
CA THR A 15 6.90 -1.49 -6.67
C THR A 15 7.23 -1.60 -8.17
N MET A 16 6.22 -1.53 -9.04
CA MET A 16 6.41 -1.28 -10.47
C MET A 16 6.81 0.18 -10.70
N ASP A 17 8.11 0.47 -10.69
CA ASP A 17 8.63 1.79 -11.08
C ASP A 17 8.65 1.90 -12.62
N ASN A 18 7.53 2.33 -13.22
CA ASN A 18 7.47 2.69 -14.63
C ASN A 18 7.84 4.18 -14.82
N PHE A 19 8.98 4.42 -15.46
CA PHE A 19 9.56 5.75 -15.71
C PHE A 19 9.18 6.33 -17.10
N GLU A 20 7.92 6.28 -17.54
CA GLU A 20 7.52 6.91 -18.81
C GLU A 20 6.26 7.78 -18.74
N GLU A 21 6.48 9.09 -18.96
CA GLU A 21 5.63 10.23 -19.38
C GLU A 21 4.14 10.42 -18.97
N ASN A 22 3.51 9.58 -18.13
CA ASN A 22 2.21 9.89 -17.50
C ASN A 22 2.28 10.00 -15.96
N THR A 23 3.37 10.63 -15.52
CA THR A 23 3.91 10.54 -14.15
C THR A 23 2.95 10.95 -13.02
N GLN A 24 2.01 11.87 -13.26
CA GLN A 24 1.13 12.36 -12.19
C GLN A 24 -0.06 11.44 -11.94
N ILE A 25 -0.78 11.03 -12.99
CA ILE A 25 -1.98 10.18 -12.84
C ILE A 25 -1.58 8.79 -12.33
N GLU A 26 -0.52 8.21 -12.90
CA GLU A 26 -0.04 6.88 -12.50
C GLU A 26 0.55 6.88 -11.08
N GLY A 27 1.28 7.95 -10.70
CA GLY A 27 1.79 8.11 -9.34
C GLY A 27 0.68 8.26 -8.29
N HIS A 28 -0.37 9.02 -8.60
CA HIS A 28 -1.54 9.14 -7.73
C HIS A 28 -2.34 7.83 -7.65
N LEU A 29 -2.45 7.09 -8.76
CA LEU A 29 -3.12 5.79 -8.78
C LEU A 29 -2.40 4.80 -7.85
N LYS A 30 -1.06 4.72 -7.90
CA LYS A 30 -0.29 3.87 -6.99
C LYS A 30 -0.55 4.23 -5.52
N THR A 31 -0.45 5.52 -5.19
CA THR A 31 -0.71 6.01 -3.82
C THR A 31 -2.13 5.66 -3.37
N MET A 32 -3.11 5.76 -4.26
CA MET A 32 -4.49 5.38 -3.96
C MET A 32 -4.65 3.87 -3.73
N ILE A 33 -4.01 3.04 -4.56
CA ILE A 33 -4.02 1.58 -4.37
C ILE A 33 -3.35 1.22 -3.04
N ASP A 34 -2.15 1.75 -2.76
CA ASP A 34 -1.44 1.53 -1.49
C ASP A 34 -2.31 1.91 -0.28
N PHE A 35 -3.03 3.03 -0.37
CA PHE A 35 -3.95 3.49 0.67
C PHE A 35 -5.02 2.44 0.99
N PHE A 36 -5.70 1.93 -0.03
CA PHE A 36 -6.78 0.96 0.16
C PHE A 36 -6.29 -0.44 0.51
N MET A 37 -5.09 -0.82 0.08
CA MET A 37 -4.42 -2.04 0.54
C MET A 37 -4.18 -1.99 2.06
N ILE A 38 -3.66 -0.86 2.58
CA ILE A 38 -3.49 -0.65 4.02
C ILE A 38 -4.86 -0.62 4.72
N ALA A 39 -5.85 0.08 4.17
CA ALA A 39 -7.19 0.18 4.75
C ALA A 39 -7.93 -1.17 4.86
N LYS A 40 -7.51 -2.21 4.14
CA LYS A 40 -8.07 -3.57 4.27
C LYS A 40 -7.25 -4.51 5.14
N SER A 41 -6.21 -4.00 5.80
CA SER A 41 -5.42 -4.77 6.76
C SER A 41 -6.22 -5.04 8.05
N SER A 42 -5.87 -6.09 8.79
CA SER A 42 -6.47 -6.41 10.10
C SER A 42 -5.96 -5.51 11.24
N GLN A 43 -4.79 -4.89 11.05
CA GLN A 43 -4.15 -3.96 11.97
C GLN A 43 -3.22 -3.05 11.17
N VAL A 44 -3.20 -1.76 11.50
CA VAL A 44 -2.26 -0.78 10.91
C VAL A 44 -1.25 -0.35 11.97
N TYR A 45 0.04 -0.41 11.64
CA TYR A 45 1.12 0.14 12.45
C TYR A 45 1.75 1.33 11.72
N PHE A 46 1.98 2.42 12.45
CA PHE A 46 2.82 3.51 11.98
C PHE A 46 4.09 3.56 12.80
N LEU A 47 5.18 3.13 12.16
CA LEU A 47 6.53 3.18 12.73
C LEU A 47 7.10 4.57 12.45
N LYS A 48 7.54 5.27 13.49
CA LYS A 48 8.06 6.64 13.38
C LYS A 48 9.39 6.74 14.12
N THR A 49 10.40 7.24 13.42
CA THR A 49 11.65 7.73 14.01
C THR A 49 11.63 9.26 14.01
N GLU A 50 12.50 9.92 14.78
CA GLU A 50 12.56 11.39 14.86
C GLU A 50 12.74 12.06 13.48
N ALA A 51 13.57 11.48 12.59
CA ALA A 51 13.95 12.08 11.31
C ALA A 51 12.88 11.96 10.19
N MET A 52 11.85 11.14 10.37
CA MET A 52 10.85 10.89 9.32
C MET A 52 9.84 12.04 9.18
N TYR A 53 9.31 12.22 7.97
CA TYR A 53 8.20 13.14 7.72
C TYR A 53 6.95 12.77 8.56
N ASN A 54 6.19 13.76 9.02
CA ASN A 54 4.97 13.54 9.76
C ASN A 54 3.80 13.24 8.81
N SER A 55 3.63 11.97 8.46
CA SER A 55 2.57 11.51 7.57
C SER A 55 1.34 11.03 8.33
N SER A 56 0.16 11.56 7.98
CA SER A 56 -1.14 11.06 8.45
C SER A 56 -1.72 9.95 7.56
N PHE A 57 -0.99 9.52 6.53
CA PHE A 57 -1.50 8.64 5.47
C PHE A 57 -2.03 7.31 6.01
N SER A 58 -1.21 6.57 6.77
CA SER A 58 -1.59 5.29 7.36
C SER A 58 -2.70 5.43 8.42
N LYS A 59 -2.73 6.57 9.14
CA LYS A 59 -3.80 6.88 10.10
C LYS A 59 -5.15 7.01 9.39
N TYR A 60 -5.20 7.72 8.26
CA TYR A 60 -6.44 7.84 7.49
C TYR A 60 -6.84 6.52 6.83
N ALA A 61 -5.89 5.71 6.37
CA ALA A 61 -6.18 4.37 5.85
C ALA A 61 -6.84 3.50 6.93
N ALA A 62 -6.35 3.54 8.17
CA ALA A 62 -6.95 2.83 9.29
C ALA A 62 -8.37 3.32 9.61
N ILE A 63 -8.62 4.64 9.56
CA ILE A 63 -9.96 5.21 9.76
C ILE A 63 -10.93 4.72 8.68
N VAL A 64 -10.54 4.78 7.41
CA VAL A 64 -11.37 4.31 6.28
C VAL A 64 -11.61 2.80 6.34
N GLY A 65 -10.63 2.05 6.83
CA GLY A 65 -10.70 0.60 7.02
C GLY A 65 -11.53 0.14 8.21
N GLU A 66 -11.87 1.05 9.14
CA GLU A 66 -12.34 0.71 10.49
C GLU A 66 -11.37 -0.26 11.21
N THR A 67 -10.07 -0.11 10.93
CA THR A 67 -8.99 -0.98 11.40
C THR A 67 -8.29 -0.37 12.62
N PRO A 68 -7.93 -1.16 13.64
CA PRO A 68 -7.08 -0.68 14.73
C PRO A 68 -5.78 -0.03 14.22
N PHE A 69 -5.36 1.06 14.87
CA PHE A 69 -4.16 1.81 14.53
C PHE A 69 -3.22 1.94 15.73
N THR A 70 -1.94 1.60 15.53
CA THR A 70 -0.92 1.68 16.56
C THR A 70 0.25 2.53 16.09
N TYR A 71 0.59 3.56 16.85
CA TYR A 71 1.83 4.32 16.67
C TYR A 71 2.96 3.61 17.43
N VAL A 72 4.11 3.41 16.77
CA VAL A 72 5.31 2.83 17.37
C VAL A 72 6.46 3.80 17.16
N ASP A 73 7.01 4.30 18.26
CA ASP A 73 8.23 5.11 18.26
C ASP A 73 9.46 4.19 18.19
N LEU A 74 10.36 4.45 17.25
CA LEU A 74 11.56 3.66 16.97
C LEU A 74 12.85 4.44 17.20
#